data_AF-A0A1Q4F444-F1
#
_entry.id   AF-A0A1Q4F444-F1
#
_cell.length_a   1.000
_cell.length_b   1.000
_cell.length_c   1.000
_cell.angle_alpha   90.00
_cell.angle_beta   90.00
_cell.angle_gamma   90.00
#
_symmetry.space_group_name_H-M   'P 1'
#
loop_
_entity.id
_entity.type
_entity.pdbx_description
1 polymer ?
#
loop_
_entity_poly.entity_id
_entity_poly.type
_entity_poly.pdbx_seq_one_letter_code
_entity_poly.pdbx_strand_id
1 'polypeptide(L)'
;MPRRVFICVYRHIEPSKKQWNELISAAQKTPSLQEFSNTYKDNYYDWGDDPSFFAAKKYLGDEKFATWGVCRANVRKQLIKGDVVVFICGRQTGKNWKYYYIGYGTVSLNLKNRLEIWKKDKYEAQRGFYNLLIDKRGAQFEPFGGIHDNLCERVGAGYIFFETASNLTNFNFVNPLYIADCNPDQKLTETWKSNKLVKDLENLLLKKYCKNGRSLRSTNVQRAHPHIRLKDMTLEELTAFRSELLEISKAIKSY
;
A
#
# COMPACT_ATOMS: atom_id res chain seq x y z
N MET A 1 17.09 -13.92 13.18
CA MET A 1 16.04 -14.38 12.26
C MET A 1 16.17 -13.64 10.94
N PRO A 2 16.02 -14.31 9.79
CA PRO A 2 16.03 -13.65 8.48
C PRO A 2 14.93 -12.59 8.40
N ARG A 3 15.24 -11.47 7.73
CA ARG A 3 14.30 -10.37 7.49
C ARG A 3 13.77 -10.44 6.07
N ARG A 4 12.48 -10.16 5.90
CA ARG A 4 11.82 -10.29 4.59
C ARG A 4 11.48 -8.92 4.05
N VAL A 5 11.60 -8.81 2.73
CA VAL A 5 11.14 -7.65 1.98
C VAL A 5 10.06 -8.10 1.00
N PHE A 6 8.94 -7.38 1.01
CA PHE A 6 7.83 -7.59 0.10
C PHE A 6 7.60 -6.35 -0.74
N ILE A 7 7.42 -6.51 -2.05
CA ILE A 7 6.96 -5.45 -2.94
C ILE A 7 5.48 -5.69 -3.19
N CYS A 8 4.67 -4.67 -2.92
CA CYS A 8 3.22 -4.72 -3.04
C CYS A 8 2.72 -3.60 -3.94
N VAL A 9 1.97 -3.98 -4.97
CA VAL A 9 1.24 -3.03 -5.81
C VAL A 9 -0.21 -2.96 -5.35
N TYR A 10 -0.65 -1.76 -4.97
CA TYR A 10 -2.07 -1.45 -4.75
C TYR A 10 -2.63 -0.69 -5.96
N ARG A 11 -3.95 -0.63 -6.09
CA ARG A 11 -4.61 -0.19 -7.33
C ARG A 11 -5.34 1.12 -7.12
N HIS A 12 -4.82 2.20 -7.70
CA HIS A 12 -5.61 3.40 -7.89
C HIS A 12 -6.49 3.23 -9.15
N ILE A 13 -7.69 2.68 -8.96
CA ILE A 13 -8.63 2.42 -10.05
C ILE A 13 -9.54 3.60 -10.34
N GLU A 14 -10.06 3.66 -11.55
CA GLU A 14 -11.22 4.48 -11.84
C GLU A 14 -12.48 3.75 -11.32
N PRO A 15 -13.17 4.29 -10.31
CA PRO A 15 -14.33 3.64 -9.73
C PRO A 15 -15.50 3.64 -10.72
N SER A 16 -16.33 2.60 -10.68
CA SER A 16 -17.57 2.59 -11.46
C SER A 16 -18.52 3.71 -10.99
N LYS A 17 -19.46 4.13 -11.85
CA LYS A 17 -20.50 5.11 -11.49
C LYS A 17 -21.24 4.72 -10.20
N LYS A 18 -21.52 3.43 -10.02
CA LYS A 18 -22.18 2.90 -8.81
C LYS A 18 -21.31 3.15 -7.57
N GLN A 19 -20.05 2.72 -7.59
CA GLN A 19 -19.12 2.91 -6.47
C GLN A 19 -18.92 4.40 -6.15
N TRP A 20 -18.82 5.24 -7.17
CA TRP A 20 -18.71 6.69 -6.99
C TRP A 20 -19.94 7.27 -6.28
N ASN A 21 -21.15 6.90 -6.72
CA ASN A 21 -22.39 7.36 -6.10
C ASN A 21 -22.54 6.87 -4.65
N GLU A 22 -22.12 5.64 -4.35
CA GLU A 22 -22.07 5.11 -2.99
C GLU A 22 -21.12 5.92 -2.10
N LEU A 23 -19.93 6.26 -2.59
CA LEU A 23 -19.00 7.14 -1.88
C LEU A 23 -19.61 8.53 -1.64
N ILE A 24 -20.21 9.15 -2.67
CA ILE A 24 -20.82 10.49 -2.53
C ILE A 24 -21.97 10.47 -1.52
N SER A 25 -22.81 9.44 -1.53
CA SER A 25 -23.89 9.27 -0.55
C SER A 25 -23.34 9.14 0.88
N ALA A 26 -22.28 8.34 1.07
CA ALA A 26 -21.63 8.20 2.38
C ALA A 26 -20.92 9.51 2.83
N ALA A 27 -20.35 10.25 1.87
CA ALA A 27 -19.67 11.52 2.10
C ALA A 27 -20.59 12.63 2.61
N GLN A 28 -21.88 12.61 2.28
CA GLN A 28 -22.85 13.57 2.81
C GLN A 28 -22.97 13.53 4.35
N LYS A 29 -22.60 12.40 4.96
CA LYS A 29 -22.72 12.17 6.41
C LYS A 29 -21.37 12.13 7.11
N THR A 30 -20.27 12.09 6.35
CA THR A 30 -18.93 11.81 6.86
C THR A 30 -17.91 12.79 6.26
N PRO A 31 -17.50 13.84 7.00
CA PRO A 31 -16.61 14.87 6.47
C PRO A 31 -15.29 14.34 5.90
N SER A 32 -14.72 13.28 6.51
CA SER A 32 -13.49 12.66 6.00
C SER A 32 -13.69 11.95 4.64
N LEU A 33 -14.88 11.44 4.35
CA LEU A 33 -15.20 10.86 3.04
C LEU A 33 -15.46 11.93 1.99
N GLN A 34 -15.95 13.09 2.39
CA GLN A 34 -16.08 14.25 1.49
C GLN A 34 -14.70 14.75 1.05
N GLU A 35 -13.74 14.84 1.96
CA GLU A 35 -12.36 15.20 1.61
C GLU A 35 -11.69 14.13 0.73
N PHE A 36 -11.92 12.85 1.05
CA PHE A 36 -11.44 11.74 0.23
C PHE A 36 -11.99 11.81 -1.20
N SER A 37 -13.30 11.99 -1.37
CA SER A 37 -13.93 12.02 -2.69
C SER A 37 -13.48 13.22 -3.53
N ASN A 38 -13.27 14.38 -2.88
CA ASN A 38 -12.79 15.59 -3.55
C ASN A 38 -11.36 15.45 -4.06
N THR A 39 -10.51 14.68 -3.39
CA THR A 39 -9.08 14.58 -3.71
C THR A 39 -8.72 13.30 -4.47
N TYR A 40 -9.58 12.28 -4.46
CA TYR A 40 -9.26 10.94 -4.98
C TYR A 40 -8.66 10.99 -6.39
N LYS A 41 -9.30 11.68 -7.34
CA LYS A 41 -8.84 11.69 -8.74
C LYS A 41 -7.45 12.32 -8.93
N ASP A 42 -7.02 13.19 -8.03
CA ASP A 42 -5.77 13.95 -8.16
C ASP A 42 -4.66 13.42 -7.24
N ASN A 43 -4.91 12.33 -6.51
CA ASN A 43 -3.95 11.72 -5.60
C ASN A 43 -3.52 10.31 -6.06
N TYR A 44 -2.84 9.60 -5.17
CA TYR A 44 -2.36 8.24 -5.38
C TYR A 44 -2.86 7.27 -4.32
N TYR A 45 -3.90 7.62 -3.56
CA TYR A 45 -4.46 6.74 -2.53
C TYR A 45 -5.30 5.63 -3.17
N ASP A 46 -5.40 4.49 -2.48
CA ASP A 46 -6.22 3.36 -2.91
C ASP A 46 -7.72 3.64 -2.75
N TRP A 47 -8.58 2.95 -3.51
CA TRP A 47 -10.03 2.98 -3.35
C TRP A 47 -10.45 2.09 -2.17
N GLY A 48 -10.23 2.58 -0.95
CA GLY A 48 -10.55 1.84 0.28
C GLY A 48 -9.36 1.47 1.16
N ASP A 49 -8.35 2.35 1.24
CA ASP A 49 -7.37 2.44 2.34
C ASP A 49 -6.29 1.33 2.45
N ASP A 50 -5.76 0.77 1.36
CA ASP A 50 -4.67 -0.20 1.49
C ASP A 50 -3.36 0.13 0.74
N PRO A 51 -2.33 0.56 1.49
CA PRO A 51 -2.34 1.01 2.90
C PRO A 51 -3.22 2.24 3.16
N SER A 52 -3.58 2.46 4.44
CA SER A 52 -4.52 3.51 4.87
C SER A 52 -3.90 4.91 4.91
N PHE A 53 -3.23 5.28 3.82
CA PHE A 53 -2.47 6.51 3.72
C PHE A 53 -3.34 7.75 3.87
N PHE A 54 -4.52 7.77 3.24
CA PHE A 54 -5.48 8.86 3.42
C PHE A 54 -5.91 9.02 4.87
N ALA A 55 -6.39 7.94 5.51
CA ALA A 55 -6.82 8.00 6.91
C ALA A 55 -5.67 8.40 7.85
N ALA A 56 -4.46 7.89 7.62
CA ALA A 56 -3.28 8.29 8.40
C ALA A 56 -2.97 9.77 8.25
N LYS A 57 -2.99 10.30 7.02
CA LYS A 57 -2.83 11.73 6.78
C LYS A 57 -3.92 12.55 7.45
N LYS A 58 -5.18 12.12 7.32
CA LYS A 58 -6.35 12.83 7.83
C LYS A 58 -6.41 12.89 9.37
N TYR A 59 -6.17 11.76 10.03
CA TYR A 59 -6.36 11.65 11.49
C TYR A 59 -5.06 11.81 12.29
N LEU A 60 -3.89 11.58 11.68
CA LEU A 60 -2.59 11.61 12.35
C LEU A 60 -1.59 12.57 11.68
N GLY A 61 -1.99 13.28 10.62
CA GLY A 61 -1.22 14.33 9.96
C GLY A 61 -0.12 13.85 9.00
N ASP A 62 0.16 12.53 8.94
CA ASP A 62 1.28 11.96 8.19
C ASP A 62 1.01 10.52 7.76
N GLU A 63 1.26 10.23 6.48
CA GLU A 63 1.07 8.92 5.84
C GLU A 63 1.92 7.80 6.47
N LYS A 64 3.01 8.13 7.18
CA LYS A 64 3.85 7.12 7.87
C LYS A 64 3.10 6.35 8.96
N PHE A 65 1.99 6.89 9.46
CA PHE A 65 1.12 6.23 10.42
C PHE A 65 0.09 5.30 9.76
N ALA A 66 0.19 5.08 8.45
CA ALA A 66 -0.66 4.14 7.74
C ALA A 66 -0.60 2.74 8.37
N THR A 67 -1.73 2.06 8.25
CA THR A 67 -1.87 0.66 8.58
C THR A 67 -2.18 -0.11 7.31
N TRP A 68 -2.07 -1.43 7.36
CA TRP A 68 -2.45 -2.28 6.23
C TRP A 68 -3.36 -3.42 6.70
N GLY A 69 -4.59 -3.43 6.19
CA GLY A 69 -5.69 -4.17 6.81
C GLY A 69 -6.55 -5.01 5.87
N VAL A 70 -6.61 -4.78 4.57
CA VAL A 70 -7.59 -5.48 3.72
C VAL A 70 -6.92 -6.52 2.81
N CYS A 71 -6.20 -6.06 1.81
CA CYS A 71 -5.56 -6.78 0.73
C CYS A 71 -4.37 -7.63 1.17
N ARG A 72 -4.02 -8.61 0.33
CA ARG A 72 -2.87 -9.52 0.49
C ARG A 72 -2.81 -10.17 1.88
N ALA A 73 -3.93 -10.72 2.33
CA ALA A 73 -4.03 -11.46 3.58
C ALA A 73 -2.92 -12.53 3.71
N ASN A 74 -2.56 -13.19 2.61
CA ASN A 74 -1.45 -14.14 2.54
C ASN A 74 -0.08 -13.53 2.89
N VAL A 75 0.21 -12.28 2.49
CA VAL A 75 1.43 -11.56 2.87
C VAL A 75 1.35 -11.13 4.34
N ARG A 76 0.26 -10.47 4.73
CA ARG A 76 0.06 -9.96 6.09
C ARG A 76 0.12 -11.05 7.17
N LYS A 77 -0.35 -12.26 6.87
CA LYS A 77 -0.22 -13.44 7.76
C LYS A 77 1.24 -13.77 8.10
N GLN A 78 2.14 -13.56 7.13
CA GLN A 78 3.55 -13.91 7.27
C GLN A 78 4.37 -12.84 7.97
N LEU A 79 4.02 -11.55 7.82
CA LEU A 79 4.84 -10.42 8.30
C LEU A 79 5.13 -10.46 9.80
N ILE A 80 6.36 -10.11 10.18
CA ILE A 80 6.79 -9.92 11.58
C ILE A 80 7.44 -8.54 11.74
N LYS A 81 7.61 -8.11 12.99
CA LYS A 81 8.34 -6.87 13.31
C LYS A 81 9.72 -6.86 12.65
N GLY A 82 10.04 -5.79 11.94
CA GLY A 82 11.30 -5.58 11.22
C GLY A 82 11.31 -6.05 9.77
N ASP A 83 10.25 -6.71 9.27
CA ASP A 83 10.09 -6.91 7.82
C ASP A 83 9.81 -5.58 7.12
N VAL A 84 10.13 -5.47 5.84
CA VAL A 84 9.90 -4.26 5.04
C VAL A 84 8.88 -4.52 3.94
N VAL A 85 7.97 -3.57 3.73
CA VAL A 85 7.05 -3.57 2.61
C VAL A 85 7.30 -2.33 1.76
N VAL A 86 7.60 -2.56 0.48
CA VAL A 86 7.70 -1.52 -0.56
C VAL A 86 6.35 -1.40 -1.24
N PHE A 87 5.82 -0.17 -1.31
CA PHE A 87 4.54 0.12 -1.95
C PHE A 87 4.73 0.81 -3.30
N ILE A 88 3.98 0.30 -4.27
CA ILE A 88 3.86 0.86 -5.61
C ILE A 88 2.38 1.10 -5.87
N CYS A 89 2.05 2.28 -6.38
CA CYS A 89 0.71 2.60 -6.86
C CYS A 89 0.61 2.20 -8.33
N GLY A 90 -0.23 1.23 -8.66
CA GLY A 90 -0.69 1.00 -10.02
C GLY A 90 -1.90 1.88 -10.30
N ARG A 91 -1.73 2.96 -11.04
CA ARG A 91 -2.80 3.89 -11.40
C ARG A 91 -3.37 3.54 -12.77
N GLN A 92 -4.67 3.28 -12.81
CA GLN A 92 -5.38 2.96 -14.04
C GLN A 92 -5.74 4.25 -14.81
N THR A 93 -5.58 4.24 -16.13
CA THR A 93 -6.02 5.29 -17.03
C THR A 93 -6.63 4.63 -18.26
N GLY A 94 -7.97 4.50 -18.27
CA GLY A 94 -8.66 3.62 -19.20
C GLY A 94 -8.20 2.17 -19.03
N LYS A 95 -7.64 1.58 -20.09
CA LYS A 95 -7.03 0.23 -20.03
C LYS A 95 -5.57 0.24 -19.57
N ASN A 96 -4.89 1.37 -19.67
CA ASN A 96 -3.46 1.49 -19.38
C ASN A 96 -3.20 1.63 -17.88
N TRP A 97 -1.97 1.29 -17.49
CA TRP A 97 -1.52 1.35 -16.11
C TRP A 97 -0.22 2.13 -16.03
N LYS A 98 -0.17 3.11 -15.13
CA LYS A 98 1.04 3.84 -14.75
C LYS A 98 1.45 3.43 -13.35
N TYR A 99 2.71 3.08 -13.16
CA TYR A 99 3.23 2.65 -11.87
C TYR A 99 4.06 3.75 -11.22
N TYR A 100 3.78 4.03 -9.96
CA TYR A 100 4.45 5.05 -9.18
C TYR A 100 5.06 4.42 -7.93
N TYR A 101 6.34 4.70 -7.68
CA TYR A 101 6.99 4.33 -6.42
C TYR A 101 6.51 5.28 -5.33
N ILE A 102 5.83 4.71 -4.34
CA ILE A 102 5.27 5.46 -3.22
C ILE A 102 6.26 5.51 -2.06
N GLY A 103 6.96 4.40 -1.81
CA GLY A 103 7.90 4.34 -0.70
C GLY A 103 7.95 2.97 -0.05
N TYR A 104 8.39 2.94 1.20
CA TYR A 104 8.54 1.73 1.99
C TYR A 104 8.19 1.96 3.46
N GLY A 105 7.70 0.90 4.11
CA GLY A 105 7.44 0.88 5.55
C GLY A 105 8.06 -0.35 6.20
N THR A 106 8.72 -0.15 7.34
CA THR A 106 9.18 -1.26 8.19
C THR A 106 8.07 -1.65 9.13
N VAL A 107 7.71 -2.93 9.22
CA VAL A 107 6.66 -3.42 10.11
C VAL A 107 7.07 -3.23 11.56
N SER A 108 6.27 -2.49 12.34
CA SER A 108 6.45 -2.32 13.79
C SER A 108 5.63 -3.35 14.58
N LEU A 109 4.39 -3.59 14.15
CA LEU A 109 3.45 -4.50 14.80
C LEU A 109 2.58 -5.22 13.76
N ASN A 110 2.40 -6.53 13.97
CA ASN A 110 1.38 -7.32 13.29
C ASN A 110 0.29 -7.68 14.32
N LEU A 111 -0.77 -6.86 14.39
CA LEU A 111 -1.85 -7.03 15.36
C LEU A 111 -2.80 -8.13 14.90
N LYS A 112 -2.72 -9.31 15.54
CA LYS A 112 -3.52 -10.49 15.17
C LYS A 112 -4.99 -10.36 15.53
N ASN A 113 -5.32 -9.67 16.64
CA ASN A 113 -6.69 -9.43 17.07
C ASN A 113 -7.06 -7.96 16.86
N ARG A 114 -7.87 -7.67 15.83
CA ARG A 114 -8.30 -6.29 15.51
C ARG A 114 -9.24 -5.68 16.53
N LEU A 115 -9.98 -6.48 17.30
CA LEU A 115 -10.85 -5.95 18.36
C LEU A 115 -10.06 -5.16 19.41
N GLU A 116 -8.76 -5.38 19.54
CA GLU A 116 -7.89 -4.61 20.41
C GLU A 116 -7.86 -3.10 20.07
N ILE A 117 -8.13 -2.72 18.82
CA ILE A 117 -8.23 -1.32 18.37
C ILE A 117 -9.36 -0.58 19.11
N TRP A 118 -10.46 -1.29 19.39
CA TRP A 118 -11.61 -0.75 20.10
C TRP A 118 -11.46 -0.76 21.62
N LYS A 119 -10.58 -1.60 22.16
CA LYS A 119 -10.39 -1.80 23.61
C LYS A 119 -9.29 -0.94 24.22
N LYS A 120 -8.36 -0.42 23.42
CA LYS A 120 -7.17 0.29 23.91
C LYS A 120 -7.13 1.71 23.35
N ASP A 121 -6.93 2.69 24.22
CA ASP A 121 -6.98 4.11 23.86
C ASP A 121 -5.83 4.52 22.94
N LYS A 122 -4.68 3.85 23.04
CA LYS A 122 -3.55 4.09 22.13
C LYS A 122 -3.86 3.83 20.64
N TYR A 123 -4.99 3.19 20.33
CA TYR A 123 -5.44 2.94 18.96
C TYR A 123 -6.68 3.75 18.56
N GLU A 124 -7.07 4.76 19.36
CA GLU A 124 -8.28 5.53 19.15
C GLU A 124 -8.35 6.13 17.73
N ALA A 125 -7.26 6.71 17.24
CA ALA A 125 -7.19 7.28 15.90
C ALA A 125 -7.47 6.24 14.79
N GLN A 126 -7.06 4.99 14.97
CA GLN A 126 -7.26 3.92 13.99
C GLN A 126 -8.71 3.43 13.91
N ARG A 127 -9.58 3.79 14.86
CA ARG A 127 -11.00 3.44 14.83
C ARG A 127 -11.74 4.08 13.64
N GLY A 128 -11.22 5.19 13.11
CA GLY A 128 -11.74 5.88 11.94
C GLY A 128 -11.15 5.41 10.60
N PHE A 129 -10.22 4.44 10.60
CA PHE A 129 -9.54 3.99 9.39
C PHE A 129 -10.42 3.02 8.59
N TYR A 130 -10.52 3.22 7.28
CA TYR A 130 -11.48 2.48 6.46
C TYR A 130 -11.05 1.02 6.25
N ASN A 131 -9.76 0.72 6.41
CA ASN A 131 -9.22 -0.64 6.31
C ASN A 131 -9.32 -1.49 7.60
N LEU A 132 -9.94 -0.97 8.67
CA LEU A 132 -10.16 -1.74 9.89
C LEU A 132 -11.17 -2.88 9.66
N LEU A 133 -12.19 -2.61 8.84
CA LEU A 133 -13.29 -3.51 8.40
C LEU A 133 -14.21 -4.04 9.49
N ILE A 134 -14.01 -3.65 10.76
CA ILE A 134 -14.84 -4.13 11.87
C ILE A 134 -15.26 -2.98 12.78
N ASP A 135 -16.48 -3.07 13.30
CA ASP A 135 -16.97 -2.18 14.36
C ASP A 135 -16.52 -2.65 15.77
N LYS A 136 -16.93 -1.91 16.80
CA LYS A 136 -16.64 -2.21 18.21
C LYS A 136 -17.15 -3.57 18.71
N ARG A 137 -18.11 -4.19 17.99
CA ARG A 137 -18.66 -5.51 18.28
C ARG A 137 -17.97 -6.61 17.47
N GLY A 138 -17.09 -6.24 16.54
CA GLY A 138 -16.43 -7.16 15.62
C GLY A 138 -17.27 -7.49 14.38
N ALA A 139 -18.41 -6.82 14.19
CA ALA A 139 -19.22 -6.98 12.99
C ALA A 139 -18.57 -6.24 11.82
N GLN A 140 -18.82 -6.71 10.60
CA GLN A 140 -18.32 -6.04 9.39
C GLN A 140 -18.77 -4.58 9.37
N PHE A 141 -17.82 -3.68 9.14
CA PHE A 141 -18.10 -2.27 8.94
C PHE A 141 -17.20 -1.72 7.85
N GLU A 142 -17.81 -1.26 6.77
CA GLU A 142 -17.16 -0.54 5.68
C GLU A 142 -17.82 0.83 5.55
N PRO A 143 -17.04 1.92 5.57
CA PRO A 143 -17.59 3.27 5.64
C PRO A 143 -18.28 3.70 4.34
N PHE A 144 -17.96 3.06 3.22
CA PHE A 144 -18.64 3.25 1.94
C PHE A 144 -18.49 1.99 1.09
N GLY A 145 -19.62 1.50 0.58
CA GLY A 145 -19.69 0.27 -0.20
C GLY A 145 -19.44 -0.99 0.65
N GLY A 146 -20.33 -1.98 0.53
CA GLY A 146 -20.06 -3.35 1.03
C GLY A 146 -19.15 -4.07 0.03
N ILE A 147 -17.91 -3.60 -0.07
CA ILE A 147 -16.99 -3.99 -1.15
C ILE A 147 -16.49 -5.42 -0.94
N HIS A 148 -16.40 -5.87 0.31
CA HIS A 148 -15.77 -7.13 0.65
C HIS A 148 -16.78 -8.17 1.15
N ASP A 149 -16.78 -9.35 0.58
CA ASP A 149 -17.62 -10.49 0.98
C ASP A 149 -16.84 -11.54 1.83
N ASN A 150 -15.52 -11.46 1.85
CA ASN A 150 -14.62 -12.40 2.53
C ASN A 150 -13.97 -11.81 3.81
N LEU A 151 -14.79 -11.25 4.71
CA LEU A 151 -14.34 -10.62 5.96
C LEU A 151 -13.42 -11.52 6.79
N CYS A 152 -13.81 -12.78 7.01
CA CYS A 152 -13.05 -13.73 7.84
C CYS A 152 -11.60 -13.90 7.36
N GLU A 153 -11.38 -13.95 6.04
CA GLU A 153 -10.04 -14.06 5.47
C GLU A 153 -9.22 -12.78 5.71
N ARG A 154 -9.85 -11.61 5.52
CA ARG A 154 -9.21 -10.30 5.63
C ARG A 154 -8.83 -9.99 7.06
N VAL A 155 -9.79 -10.15 7.98
CA VAL A 155 -9.63 -9.88 9.43
C VAL A 155 -8.81 -10.96 10.11
N GLY A 156 -8.90 -12.22 9.66
CA GLY A 156 -8.06 -13.32 10.13
C GLY A 156 -6.58 -13.17 9.75
N ALA A 157 -6.25 -12.27 8.82
CA ALA A 157 -4.89 -11.78 8.64
C ALA A 157 -4.65 -10.53 9.50
N GLY A 158 -3.48 -10.47 10.12
CA GLY A 158 -3.20 -9.41 11.09
C GLY A 158 -3.12 -8.01 10.47
N TYR A 159 -3.47 -7.04 11.29
CA TYR A 159 -3.52 -5.62 10.97
C TYR A 159 -2.14 -5.00 11.21
N ILE A 160 -1.52 -4.53 10.13
CA ILE A 160 -0.10 -4.20 10.13
C ILE A 160 0.06 -2.71 10.45
N PHE A 161 0.94 -2.42 11.40
CA PHE A 161 1.45 -1.08 11.67
C PHE A 161 2.90 -0.98 11.18
N PHE A 162 3.29 0.20 10.74
CA PHE A 162 4.67 0.51 10.37
C PHE A 162 5.38 1.28 11.47
N GLU A 163 6.71 1.28 11.42
CA GLU A 163 7.57 2.18 12.19
C GLU A 163 7.34 3.62 11.71
N THR A 164 7.61 4.62 12.56
CA THR A 164 7.35 6.03 12.25
C THR A 164 8.62 6.86 12.10
N ALA A 165 9.79 6.27 12.39
CA ALA A 165 11.08 6.90 12.12
C ALA A 165 11.34 6.95 10.62
N SER A 166 11.78 8.11 10.11
CA SER A 166 11.89 8.42 8.67
C SER A 166 12.90 7.56 7.91
N ASN A 167 13.87 6.97 8.60
CA ASN A 167 14.82 6.01 8.03
C ASN A 167 14.23 4.59 7.93
N LEU A 168 13.20 4.27 8.72
CA LEU A 168 12.51 2.98 8.73
C LEU A 168 11.26 2.97 7.84
N THR A 169 10.61 4.11 7.69
CA THR A 169 9.40 4.29 6.89
C THR A 169 9.46 5.62 6.17
N ASN A 170 9.26 5.59 4.86
CA ASN A 170 9.24 6.78 4.02
C ASN A 170 8.18 6.57 2.93
N PHE A 171 7.18 7.44 2.89
CA PHE A 171 6.17 7.48 1.84
C PHE A 171 6.13 8.88 1.23
N ASN A 172 5.99 8.95 -0.10
CA ASN A 172 5.92 10.19 -0.85
C ASN A 172 4.67 10.18 -1.75
N PHE A 173 3.67 10.96 -1.34
CA PHE A 173 2.42 11.15 -2.10
C PHE A 173 2.35 12.50 -2.82
N VAL A 174 3.29 13.40 -2.55
CA VAL A 174 3.32 14.75 -3.15
C VAL A 174 3.85 14.68 -4.58
N ASN A 175 4.95 13.96 -4.78
CA ASN A 175 5.54 13.76 -6.11
C ASN A 175 6.16 12.35 -6.19
N PRO A 176 5.34 11.28 -6.26
CA PRO A 176 5.86 9.93 -6.34
C PRO A 176 6.56 9.70 -7.68
N LEU A 177 7.67 8.95 -7.66
CA LEU A 177 8.45 8.67 -8.87
C LEU A 177 7.64 7.77 -9.81
N TYR A 178 7.41 8.24 -11.03
CA TYR A 178 6.82 7.44 -12.10
C TYR A 178 7.84 6.47 -12.68
N ILE A 179 7.62 5.17 -12.49
CA ILE A 179 8.64 4.13 -12.73
C ILE A 179 8.38 3.29 -13.98
N ALA A 180 7.12 3.05 -14.35
CA ALA A 180 6.81 2.15 -15.46
C ALA A 180 5.40 2.34 -16.01
N ASP A 181 5.18 1.84 -17.22
CA ASP A 181 3.87 1.73 -17.89
C ASP A 181 3.50 0.29 -18.17
N CYS A 182 2.22 -0.03 -18.23
CA CYS A 182 1.73 -1.26 -18.86
C CYS A 182 0.52 -0.95 -19.73
N ASN A 183 0.60 -1.31 -21.00
CA ASN A 183 -0.52 -1.32 -21.93
C ASN A 183 -0.97 -2.78 -22.13
N PRO A 184 -2.08 -3.21 -21.51
CA PRO A 184 -2.52 -4.60 -21.58
C PRO A 184 -2.86 -5.08 -22.97
N ASP A 185 -3.23 -4.18 -23.89
CA ASP A 185 -3.56 -4.53 -25.28
C ASP A 185 -2.29 -4.83 -26.10
N GLN A 186 -1.11 -4.37 -25.66
CA GLN A 186 0.17 -4.64 -26.32
C GLN A 186 0.94 -5.77 -25.63
N LYS A 187 1.14 -5.66 -24.31
CA LYS A 187 1.88 -6.62 -23.50
C LYS A 187 1.50 -6.49 -22.04
N LEU A 188 1.37 -7.62 -21.36
CA LEU A 188 1.00 -7.68 -19.94
C LEU A 188 2.17 -7.45 -18.97
N THR A 189 3.36 -7.11 -19.49
CA THR A 189 4.52 -6.73 -18.68
C THR A 189 4.70 -5.22 -18.75
N GLU A 190 5.21 -4.64 -17.67
CA GLU A 190 5.54 -3.23 -17.64
C GLU A 190 6.80 -2.88 -18.46
N THR A 191 6.81 -1.65 -18.98
CA THR A 191 7.95 -0.99 -19.60
C THR A 191 8.50 0.04 -18.60
N TRP A 192 9.67 -0.24 -18.04
CA TRP A 192 10.34 0.63 -17.07
C TRP A 192 10.92 1.88 -17.75
N LYS A 193 10.88 3.02 -17.05
CA LYS A 193 11.50 4.26 -17.55
C LYS A 193 13.02 4.16 -17.54
N SER A 194 13.67 4.88 -18.45
CA SER A 194 15.11 4.76 -18.71
C SER A 194 16.01 5.69 -17.88
N ASN A 195 15.42 6.60 -17.09
CA ASN A 195 16.20 7.54 -16.27
C ASN A 195 16.97 6.79 -15.18
N LYS A 196 18.08 7.40 -14.72
CA LYS A 196 19.01 6.76 -13.79
C LYS A 196 18.33 6.30 -12.49
N LEU A 197 17.49 7.15 -11.90
CA LEU A 197 16.84 6.88 -10.63
C LEU A 197 15.89 5.67 -10.71
N VAL A 198 15.15 5.56 -11.82
CA VAL A 198 14.27 4.41 -12.07
C VAL A 198 15.08 3.13 -12.30
N LYS A 199 16.20 3.20 -13.04
CA LYS A 199 17.10 2.04 -13.23
C LYS A 199 17.71 1.56 -11.90
N ASP A 200 18.13 2.48 -11.05
CA ASP A 200 18.70 2.15 -9.73
C ASP A 200 17.64 1.46 -8.86
N LEU A 201 16.41 1.99 -8.84
CA LEU A 201 15.28 1.39 -8.13
C LEU A 201 14.89 0.02 -8.70
N GLU A 202 14.78 -0.12 -10.03
CA GLU A 202 14.49 -1.38 -10.69
C GLU A 202 15.54 -2.44 -10.33
N ASN A 203 16.82 -2.05 -10.37
CA ASN A 203 17.92 -2.93 -10.00
C ASN A 203 17.79 -3.40 -8.54
N LEU A 204 17.54 -2.46 -7.62
CA LEU A 204 17.39 -2.76 -6.20
C LEU A 204 16.20 -3.70 -5.93
N LEU A 205 15.06 -3.44 -6.55
CA LEU A 205 13.80 -4.16 -6.30
C LEU A 205 13.73 -5.50 -7.04
N LEU A 206 14.18 -5.57 -8.28
CA LEU A 206 13.89 -6.69 -9.19
C LEU A 206 15.11 -7.47 -9.67
N LYS A 207 16.34 -7.00 -9.42
CA LYS A 207 17.56 -7.67 -9.90
C LYS A 207 18.47 -8.11 -8.76
N LYS A 208 18.89 -7.18 -7.90
CA LYS A 208 19.87 -7.40 -6.82
C LYS A 208 19.43 -8.47 -5.81
N TYR A 209 18.15 -8.46 -5.42
CA TYR A 209 17.62 -9.31 -4.36
C TYR A 209 16.44 -10.20 -4.78
N CYS A 210 16.02 -10.11 -6.04
CA CYS A 210 14.95 -10.93 -6.60
C CYS A 210 15.56 -12.06 -7.45
N LYS A 211 15.34 -13.31 -7.05
CA LYS A 211 15.98 -14.46 -7.70
C LYS A 211 15.41 -14.86 -9.07
N ASN A 212 14.44 -14.15 -9.63
CA ASN A 212 13.80 -14.49 -10.91
C ASN A 212 13.20 -13.22 -11.54
N GLY A 213 13.18 -13.14 -12.88
CA GLY A 213 12.63 -12.04 -13.69
C GLY A 213 11.13 -11.79 -13.45
N ARG A 214 10.80 -11.27 -12.28
CA ARG A 214 9.44 -10.95 -11.84
C ARG A 214 9.07 -9.55 -12.30
N SER A 215 7.79 -9.39 -12.59
CA SER A 215 7.16 -8.15 -13.03
C SER A 215 6.17 -7.67 -11.97
N LEU A 216 5.90 -6.36 -11.98
CA LEU A 216 4.89 -5.73 -11.13
C LEU A 216 3.46 -6.21 -11.44
N ARG A 217 3.24 -6.82 -12.60
CA ARG A 217 1.94 -7.32 -13.05
C ARG A 217 1.97 -8.82 -13.31
N SER A 218 0.81 -9.45 -13.18
CA SER A 218 0.60 -10.82 -13.66
C SER A 218 0.36 -10.82 -15.16
N THR A 219 0.79 -11.88 -15.85
CA THR A 219 0.44 -12.17 -17.25
C THR A 219 -1.03 -12.53 -17.46
N ASN A 220 -1.86 -12.48 -16.41
CA ASN A 220 -3.31 -12.62 -16.51
C ASN A 220 -3.97 -11.31 -16.04
N VAL A 221 -4.72 -10.65 -16.93
CA VAL A 221 -5.42 -9.38 -16.67
C VAL A 221 -6.48 -9.46 -15.57
N GLN A 222 -7.05 -10.64 -15.34
CA GLN A 222 -8.08 -10.88 -14.31
C GLN A 222 -7.47 -11.14 -12.93
N ARG A 223 -6.13 -11.32 -12.84
CA ARG A 223 -5.45 -11.52 -11.57
C ARG A 223 -5.02 -10.19 -10.98
N ALA A 224 -5.19 -10.06 -9.67
CA ALA A 224 -4.59 -8.98 -8.90
C ALA A 224 -3.07 -8.95 -9.14
N HIS A 225 -2.47 -7.78 -8.94
CA HIS A 225 -1.02 -7.65 -9.09
C HIS A 225 -0.34 -8.65 -8.14
N PRO A 226 0.76 -9.32 -8.53
CA PRO A 226 1.47 -10.20 -7.62
C PRO A 226 2.08 -9.40 -6.47
N HIS A 227 2.43 -10.08 -5.38
CA HIS A 227 3.41 -9.52 -4.44
C HIS A 227 4.73 -10.18 -4.81
N ILE A 228 5.82 -9.45 -4.60
CA ILE A 228 7.16 -9.98 -4.84
C ILE A 228 7.82 -10.11 -3.47
N ARG A 229 8.02 -11.34 -3.02
CA ARG A 229 8.92 -11.62 -1.91
C ARG A 229 10.35 -11.69 -2.44
N LEU A 230 11.22 -10.83 -1.92
CA LEU A 230 12.67 -10.88 -2.20
C LEU A 230 13.32 -12.04 -1.44
N LYS A 231 14.60 -12.32 -1.71
CA LYS A 231 15.35 -13.27 -0.89
C LYS A 231 15.30 -12.88 0.59
N ASP A 232 15.37 -13.88 1.46
CA ASP A 232 15.56 -13.62 2.89
C ASP A 232 16.90 -12.91 3.09
N MET A 233 16.89 -11.83 3.86
CA MET A 233 18.04 -10.93 4.06
C MET A 233 18.64 -11.09 5.46
N THR A 234 19.96 -10.92 5.55
CA THR A 234 20.63 -10.65 6.85
C THR A 234 20.26 -9.26 7.37
N LEU A 235 20.65 -8.95 8.61
CA LEU A 235 20.41 -7.62 9.16
C LEU A 235 21.22 -6.54 8.43
N GLU A 236 22.47 -6.86 8.04
CA GLU A 236 23.32 -5.96 7.26
C GLU A 236 22.70 -5.70 5.88
N GLU A 237 22.25 -6.75 5.19
CA GLU A 237 21.60 -6.63 3.88
C GLU A 237 20.31 -5.79 3.94
N LEU A 238 19.46 -6.01 4.94
CA LEU A 238 18.25 -5.20 5.11
C LEU A 238 18.59 -3.73 5.42
N THR A 239 19.65 -3.48 6.17
CA THR A 239 20.08 -2.12 6.51
C THR A 239 20.64 -1.40 5.30
N ALA A 240 21.45 -2.07 4.48
CA ALA A 240 21.89 -1.56 3.18
C ALA A 240 20.69 -1.29 2.26
N PHE A 241 19.78 -2.24 2.13
CA PHE A 241 18.57 -2.12 1.30
C PHE A 241 17.73 -0.89 1.68
N ARG A 242 17.47 -0.67 2.98
CA ARG A 242 16.74 0.51 3.46
C ARG A 242 17.50 1.80 3.21
N SER A 243 18.82 1.79 3.39
CA SER A 243 19.65 2.96 3.13
C SER A 243 19.60 3.35 1.65
N GLU A 244 19.71 2.38 0.73
CA GLU A 244 19.57 2.60 -0.70
C GLU A 244 18.17 3.14 -1.07
N LEU A 245 17.09 2.58 -0.49
CA LEU A 245 15.73 3.12 -0.68
C LEU A 245 15.57 4.55 -0.16
N LEU A 246 16.18 4.87 0.98
CA LEU A 246 16.14 6.21 1.56
C LEU A 246 16.86 7.22 0.66
N GLU A 247 18.03 6.86 0.14
CA GLU A 247 18.77 7.73 -0.79
C GLU A 247 17.99 7.95 -2.10
N ILE A 248 17.38 6.90 -2.66
CA ILE A 248 16.46 7.04 -3.78
C ILE A 248 15.31 8.00 -3.42
N SER A 249 14.71 7.84 -2.24
CA SER A 249 13.59 8.69 -1.80
C SER A 249 13.98 10.16 -1.62
N LYS A 250 15.20 10.45 -1.15
CA LYS A 250 15.74 11.81 -1.07
C LYS A 250 16.00 12.41 -2.46
N ALA A 251 16.55 11.61 -3.37
CA ALA A 251 16.82 12.04 -4.74
C ALA A 251 15.53 12.40 -5.49
N ILE A 252 14.43 11.66 -5.27
CA ILE A 252 13.10 11.99 -5.85
C ILE A 252 12.65 13.40 -5.44
N LYS A 253 12.87 13.81 -4.18
CA LYS A 253 12.46 15.14 -3.69
C LYS A 253 13.26 16.29 -4.32
N SER A 254 14.41 15.98 -4.89
CA SER A 254 15.32 16.96 -5.52
C SER A 254 15.15 17.02 -7.04
N TYR A 255 14.20 16.24 -7.58
CA TYR A 255 13.93 16.04 -9.01
C TYR A 255 12.64 16.74 -9.41
#